data_AF-A0A9K3LKN0-F1
#
_entry.id   AF-A0A9K3LKN0-F1
#
_cell.length_a   1.000
_cell.length_b   1.000
_cell.length_c   1.000
_cell.angle_alpha   90.00
_cell.angle_beta   90.00
_cell.angle_gamma   90.00
#
_symmetry.space_group_name_H-M   'P 1'
#
loop_
_entity.id
_entity.type
_entity.pdbx_description
1 polymer ?
#
loop_
_entity_poly.entity_id
_entity_poly.type
_entity_poly.pdbx_seq_one_letter_code
_entity_poly.pdbx_strand_id
1 'polypeptide(L)'
;MDDDSSSDEDRLHIFQEEYAADDEAWTVLFESSSSEEEELRVDRPRTANKRRDFVDAYMRVVSNYFNGRESIYNEVDFERRFRCPRAVFNRVHDHLMGTPPFEQYKDPTGKPGIYPLVKLVGCFRFIAYGETYDRDDENLCIGETTLRDYVKQFVRLVIVAFGPQYLNRAPNKQERQVISQEMGERLFPGCLGSWDCKHFAWKNCPVRLAGQHQGHAEGGKKTLILEAICDHRKYIWHANFGDPGSMNDINVLDRSSIVGSMLSGDACLKTDPYQINGTMRDWMYYLVDGIYPDWAIFVSTYTNSPNPKERSFAEEQEKVRKDIECSFGVLVQRFHVLQRPLRQWFLDEIQDVLYCCIILHNMIIEEKNGALDEANNPEKSCGNFPLFGRQQITRHEAAQDQVSLFAARVAQFDNMMQSSYEHFKLKKDLVEHISSLKE
;
A
#
# COMPACT_ATOMS: atom_id res chain seq x y z
N MET A 1 5.95 -7.91 -51.13
CA MET A 1 6.58 -6.58 -51.13
C MET A 1 5.43 -5.59 -51.09
N ASP A 2 5.61 -4.62 -50.20
CA ASP A 2 4.76 -3.47 -49.86
C ASP A 2 3.61 -3.81 -48.88
N ASP A 3 3.88 -3.80 -47.57
CA ASP A 3 4.02 -2.68 -46.60
C ASP A 3 2.66 -2.30 -45.98
N ASP A 4 2.42 -2.86 -44.79
CA ASP A 4 1.30 -2.57 -43.90
C ASP A 4 1.83 -1.66 -42.78
N SER A 5 1.93 -0.37 -43.08
CA SER A 5 2.50 0.66 -42.19
C SER A 5 1.41 1.47 -41.44
N SER A 6 0.34 0.80 -41.00
CA SER A 6 -0.85 1.47 -40.45
C SER A 6 -1.22 1.01 -39.03
N SER A 7 -0.26 0.76 -38.11
CA SER A 7 -0.62 0.32 -36.75
C SER A 7 0.06 0.99 -35.56
N ASP A 8 1.01 1.90 -35.75
CA ASP A 8 1.76 2.49 -34.62
C ASP A 8 1.47 3.98 -34.38
N GLU A 9 1.15 4.76 -35.41
CA GLU A 9 0.76 6.18 -35.24
C GLU A 9 -0.66 6.34 -34.68
N ASP A 10 -1.61 5.50 -35.07
CA ASP A 10 -2.99 5.55 -34.55
C ASP A 10 -3.08 5.11 -33.09
N ARG A 11 -2.19 4.20 -32.64
CA ARG A 11 -2.08 3.86 -31.22
C ARG A 11 -1.51 5.02 -30.42
N LEU A 12 -0.48 5.69 -30.93
CA LEU A 12 0.11 6.86 -30.27
C LEU A 12 -0.86 8.04 -30.17
N HIS A 13 -1.73 8.23 -31.17
CA HIS A 13 -2.75 9.28 -31.16
C HIS A 13 -3.89 8.99 -30.18
N ILE A 14 -4.35 7.74 -30.09
CA ILE A 14 -5.33 7.33 -29.06
C ILE A 14 -4.71 7.44 -27.65
N PHE A 15 -3.41 7.12 -27.49
CA PHE A 15 -2.66 7.34 -26.25
C PHE A 15 -2.43 8.82 -25.91
N GLN A 16 -2.43 9.74 -26.88
CA GLN A 16 -2.27 11.17 -26.63
C GLN A 16 -3.60 11.87 -26.32
N GLU A 17 -4.71 11.46 -26.94
CA GLU A 17 -6.01 12.08 -26.70
C GLU A 17 -6.66 11.64 -25.38
N GLU A 18 -6.41 10.41 -24.90
CA GLU A 18 -6.95 9.92 -23.61
C GLU A 18 -6.16 10.46 -22.39
N TYR A 19 -4.89 10.87 -22.58
CA TYR A 19 -4.02 11.44 -21.52
C TYR A 19 -3.90 12.98 -21.55
N ALA A 20 -4.35 13.67 -22.60
CA ALA A 20 -4.40 15.14 -22.61
C ALA A 20 -5.38 15.70 -21.58
N ALA A 21 -6.37 14.90 -21.15
CA ALA A 21 -7.28 15.25 -20.05
C ALA A 21 -6.63 15.16 -18.66
N ASP A 22 -5.46 14.51 -18.53
CA ASP A 22 -4.75 14.33 -17.27
C ASP A 22 -3.66 15.38 -17.02
N ASP A 23 -3.23 16.15 -18.03
CA ASP A 23 -2.23 17.23 -17.84
C ASP A 23 -2.74 18.35 -16.90
N GLU A 24 -4.05 18.61 -16.92
CA GLU A 24 -4.71 19.48 -15.93
C GLU A 24 -4.76 18.81 -14.54
N ALA A 25 -4.96 17.50 -14.45
CA ALA A 25 -4.97 16.77 -13.18
C ALA A 25 -3.58 16.72 -12.53
N TRP A 26 -2.51 16.54 -13.33
CA TRP A 26 -1.12 16.65 -12.90
C TRP A 26 -0.82 18.05 -12.36
N THR A 27 -1.20 19.09 -13.12
CA THR A 27 -0.99 20.48 -12.72
C THR A 27 -1.72 20.81 -11.42
N VAL A 28 -2.98 20.39 -11.27
CA VAL A 28 -3.79 20.62 -10.06
C VAL A 28 -3.24 19.88 -8.83
N LEU A 29 -2.77 18.64 -8.96
CA LEU A 29 -2.12 17.87 -7.88
C LEU A 29 -0.78 18.48 -7.42
N PHE A 30 -0.02 19.10 -8.33
CA PHE A 30 1.23 19.77 -8.00
C PHE A 30 1.02 21.18 -7.43
N GLU A 31 0.04 21.93 -7.93
CA GLU A 31 -0.30 23.28 -7.46
C GLU A 31 -0.92 23.29 -6.06
N SER A 32 -1.82 22.36 -5.72
CA SER A 32 -2.51 22.34 -4.42
C SER A 32 -1.59 22.06 -3.22
N SER A 33 -0.45 21.39 -3.44
CA SER A 33 0.52 21.10 -2.37
C SER A 33 1.52 22.24 -2.12
N SER A 34 1.69 23.13 -3.08
CA SER A 34 2.63 24.26 -2.96
C SER A 34 2.03 25.43 -2.17
N SER A 35 0.70 25.60 -2.20
CA SER A 35 0.02 26.72 -1.51
C SER A 35 0.04 26.64 0.01
N GLU A 36 -0.10 25.45 0.61
CA GLU A 36 -0.14 25.31 2.08
C GLU A 36 1.26 25.40 2.74
N GLU A 37 2.33 24.99 2.05
CA GLU A 37 3.70 25.14 2.54
C GLU A 37 4.26 26.56 2.40
N GLU A 38 3.78 27.33 1.41
CA GLU A 38 4.16 28.73 1.23
C GLU A 38 3.67 29.63 2.38
N GLU A 39 2.49 29.36 2.96
CA GLU A 39 1.96 30.13 4.10
C GLU A 39 2.80 29.99 5.38
N LEU A 40 3.57 28.91 5.53
CA LEU A 40 4.45 28.64 6.67
C LEU A 40 5.91 29.10 6.46
N ARG A 41 6.26 29.58 5.25
CA ARG A 41 7.62 30.06 4.95
C ARG A 41 7.85 31.43 5.59
N VAL A 42 8.60 31.45 6.69
CA VAL A 42 9.22 32.68 7.20
C VAL A 42 10.22 33.17 6.15
N ASP A 43 10.04 34.40 5.67
CA ASP A 43 10.92 35.03 4.67
C ASP A 43 12.34 35.15 5.25
N ARG A 44 13.22 34.22 4.84
CA ARG A 44 14.62 34.17 5.24
C ARG A 44 15.46 34.56 4.03
N PRO A 45 16.51 35.38 4.22
CA PRO A 45 17.39 35.75 3.13
C PRO A 45 17.93 34.49 2.44
N ARG A 46 17.80 34.43 1.11
CA ARG A 46 18.28 33.30 0.29
C ARG A 46 19.79 33.16 0.46
N THR A 47 20.24 32.09 1.10
CA THR A 47 21.65 31.72 1.16
C THR A 47 22.14 31.37 -0.24
N ALA A 48 23.38 31.76 -0.59
CA ALA A 48 23.97 31.39 -1.86
C ALA A 48 24.02 29.86 -2.03
N ASN A 49 23.68 29.37 -3.22
CA ASN A 49 23.74 27.95 -3.54
C ASN A 49 25.17 27.42 -3.42
N LYS A 50 25.36 26.31 -2.70
CA LYS A 50 26.65 25.60 -2.65
C LYS A 50 27.00 25.11 -4.06
N ARG A 51 28.27 25.28 -4.47
CA ARG A 51 28.77 24.70 -5.73
C ARG A 51 28.97 23.20 -5.53
N ARG A 52 28.14 22.41 -6.19
CA ARG A 52 28.14 20.95 -6.14
C ARG A 52 28.62 20.35 -7.45
N ASP A 53 29.31 19.21 -7.38
CA ASP A 53 29.76 18.46 -8.55
C ASP A 53 28.80 17.31 -8.86
N PHE A 54 27.83 17.59 -9.73
CA PHE A 54 26.82 16.61 -10.14
C PHE A 54 27.39 15.51 -11.05
N VAL A 55 28.50 15.78 -11.76
CA VAL A 55 29.14 14.79 -12.63
C VAL A 55 29.86 13.75 -11.79
N ASP A 56 30.65 14.19 -10.81
CA ASP A 56 31.31 13.28 -9.87
C ASP A 56 30.30 12.42 -9.09
N ALA A 57 29.20 13.03 -8.63
CA ALA A 57 28.12 12.29 -7.97
C ALA A 57 27.52 11.19 -8.87
N TYR A 58 27.27 11.50 -10.15
CA TYR A 58 26.78 10.52 -11.11
C TYR A 58 27.80 9.40 -11.37
N MET A 59 29.05 9.75 -11.65
CA MET A 59 30.11 8.77 -11.91
C MET A 59 30.32 7.83 -10.71
N ARG A 60 30.25 8.35 -9.49
CA ARG A 60 30.29 7.54 -8.27
C ARG A 60 29.10 6.59 -8.17
N VAL A 61 27.88 7.03 -8.45
CA VAL A 61 26.69 6.17 -8.43
C VAL A 61 26.80 5.05 -9.48
N VAL A 62 27.21 5.37 -10.70
CA VAL A 62 27.40 4.40 -11.78
C VAL A 62 28.49 3.40 -11.44
N SER A 63 29.67 3.85 -11.02
CA SER A 63 30.78 2.97 -10.63
C SER A 63 30.40 2.05 -9.46
N ASN A 64 29.64 2.57 -8.50
CA ASN A 64 29.21 1.78 -7.35
C ASN A 64 28.23 0.67 -7.71
N TYR A 65 27.23 0.95 -8.55
CA TYR A 65 26.08 0.04 -8.72
C TYR A 65 25.71 -0.30 -10.16
N PHE A 66 26.00 0.56 -11.14
CA PHE A 66 25.42 0.47 -12.49
C PHE A 66 26.46 0.31 -13.61
N ASN A 67 27.67 -0.14 -13.29
CA ASN A 67 28.74 -0.44 -14.26
C ASN A 67 28.80 -1.94 -14.63
N GLY A 68 27.65 -2.60 -14.69
CA GLY A 68 27.56 -4.04 -14.97
C GLY A 68 28.40 -4.88 -14.00
N ARG A 69 29.16 -5.85 -14.53
CA ARG A 69 30.05 -6.73 -13.75
C ARG A 69 31.24 -6.00 -13.11
N GLU A 70 31.53 -4.78 -13.54
CA GLU A 70 32.58 -3.93 -13.00
C GLU A 70 32.09 -3.02 -11.87
N SER A 71 30.80 -3.12 -11.50
CA SER A 71 30.26 -2.39 -10.34
C SER A 71 30.97 -2.82 -9.06
N ILE A 72 31.30 -1.87 -8.19
CA ILE A 72 31.94 -2.16 -6.90
C ILE A 72 31.05 -3.02 -6.01
N TYR A 73 29.73 -2.78 -6.05
CA TYR A 73 28.74 -3.48 -5.24
C TYR A 73 27.93 -4.46 -6.10
N ASN A 74 27.85 -5.71 -5.64
CA ASN A 74 27.10 -6.77 -6.30
C ASN A 74 25.60 -6.71 -5.97
N GLU A 75 24.82 -7.70 -6.42
CA GLU A 75 23.37 -7.78 -6.16
C GLU A 75 23.00 -7.84 -4.67
N VAL A 76 23.78 -8.57 -3.86
CA VAL A 76 23.53 -8.68 -2.42
C VAL A 76 23.77 -7.34 -1.73
N ASP A 77 24.84 -6.64 -2.12
CA ASP A 77 25.11 -5.29 -1.64
C ASP A 77 24.04 -4.29 -2.10
N PHE A 78 23.58 -4.41 -3.34
CA PHE A 78 22.51 -3.58 -3.88
C PHE A 78 21.22 -3.77 -3.08
N GLU A 79 20.73 -5.01 -2.94
CA GLU A 79 19.50 -5.30 -2.21
C GLU A 79 19.62 -4.87 -0.75
N ARG A 80 20.77 -5.04 -0.11
CA ARG A 80 20.97 -4.56 1.27
C ARG A 80 20.89 -3.02 1.38
N ARG A 81 21.39 -2.29 0.38
CA ARG A 81 21.52 -0.82 0.41
C ARG A 81 20.30 -0.08 -0.10
N PHE A 82 19.59 -0.66 -1.06
CA PHE A 82 18.33 -0.13 -1.58
C PHE A 82 17.11 -0.76 -0.92
N ARG A 83 17.30 -1.90 -0.23
CA ARG A 83 16.26 -2.66 0.50
C ARG A 83 15.15 -3.18 -0.41
N CYS A 84 15.49 -3.26 -1.70
CA CYS A 84 14.72 -3.85 -2.78
C CYS A 84 15.68 -4.55 -3.76
N PRO A 85 15.27 -5.64 -4.42
CA PRO A 85 16.04 -6.23 -5.51
C PRO A 85 16.24 -5.24 -6.64
N ARG A 86 17.36 -5.36 -7.37
CA ARG A 86 17.67 -4.49 -8.51
C ARG A 86 16.59 -4.54 -9.60
N ALA A 87 15.95 -5.69 -9.82
CA ALA A 87 14.85 -5.82 -10.76
C ALA A 87 13.69 -4.85 -10.44
N VAL A 88 13.29 -4.75 -9.16
CA VAL A 88 12.26 -3.80 -8.72
C VAL A 88 12.73 -2.34 -8.89
N PHE A 89 13.99 -2.05 -8.54
CA PHE A 89 14.57 -0.72 -8.79
C PHE A 89 14.53 -0.35 -10.27
N ASN A 90 14.93 -1.28 -11.15
CA ASN A 90 14.98 -1.05 -12.59
C ASN A 90 13.58 -0.82 -13.16
N ARG A 91 12.56 -1.59 -12.72
CA ARG A 91 11.16 -1.34 -13.11
C ARG A 91 10.70 0.08 -12.80
N VAL A 92 11.04 0.58 -11.60
CA VAL A 92 10.72 1.96 -11.22
C VAL A 92 11.57 2.96 -12.01
N HIS A 93 12.85 2.69 -12.20
CA HIS A 93 13.73 3.52 -13.02
C HIS A 93 13.19 3.69 -14.45
N ASP A 94 12.92 2.58 -15.13
CA ASP A 94 12.52 2.56 -16.53
C ASP A 94 11.18 3.27 -16.74
N HIS A 95 10.29 3.25 -15.75
CA HIS A 95 9.01 3.96 -15.81
C HIS A 95 9.13 5.46 -15.51
N LEU A 96 10.02 5.85 -14.58
CA LEU A 96 10.11 7.25 -14.14
C LEU A 96 11.10 8.10 -14.95
N MET A 97 12.11 7.51 -15.59
CA MET A 97 13.09 8.29 -16.35
C MET A 97 12.43 9.08 -17.49
N GLY A 98 12.71 10.38 -17.56
CA GLY A 98 12.11 11.28 -18.55
C GLY A 98 10.81 11.95 -18.11
N THR A 99 10.22 11.53 -16.99
CA THR A 99 9.10 12.24 -16.35
C THR A 99 9.64 13.31 -15.39
N PRO A 100 9.08 14.52 -15.30
CA PRO A 100 9.45 15.48 -14.25
C PRO A 100 9.23 14.87 -12.85
N PRO A 101 10.18 14.98 -11.90
CA PRO A 101 11.45 15.72 -11.97
C PRO A 101 12.64 14.85 -12.39
N PHE A 102 12.43 13.62 -12.84
CA PHE A 102 13.43 12.63 -13.29
C PHE A 102 13.90 12.82 -14.73
N GLU A 103 14.04 14.06 -15.14
CA GLU A 103 14.76 14.50 -16.35
C GLU A 103 15.96 15.38 -15.98
N GLN A 104 16.92 15.57 -16.88
CA GLN A 104 18.08 16.43 -16.62
C GLN A 104 17.84 17.84 -17.17
N TYR A 105 17.58 18.79 -16.28
CA TYR A 105 17.50 20.20 -16.64
C TYR A 105 18.88 20.81 -16.79
N LYS A 106 19.01 21.78 -17.71
CA LYS A 106 20.15 22.71 -17.73
C LYS A 106 19.76 24.01 -17.05
N ASP A 107 20.67 24.58 -16.30
CA ASP A 107 20.46 25.93 -15.76
C ASP A 107 20.50 26.99 -16.88
N PRO A 108 20.13 28.26 -16.61
CA PRO A 108 20.17 29.33 -17.61
C PRO A 108 21.57 29.58 -18.22
N THR A 109 22.64 29.06 -17.62
CA THR A 109 24.01 29.13 -18.13
C THR A 109 24.41 27.91 -18.97
N GLY A 110 23.48 26.98 -19.17
CA GLY A 110 23.68 25.75 -19.93
C GLY A 110 24.34 24.61 -19.14
N LYS A 111 24.62 24.80 -17.84
CA LYS A 111 25.26 23.77 -17.00
C LYS A 111 24.22 22.68 -16.67
N PRO A 112 24.56 21.39 -16.86
CA PRO A 112 23.65 20.30 -16.50
C PRO A 112 23.40 20.28 -14.98
N GLY A 113 22.14 20.12 -14.61
CA GLY A 113 21.70 19.88 -13.25
C GLY A 113 21.92 18.43 -12.81
N ILE A 114 21.31 18.07 -11.69
CA ILE A 114 21.41 16.73 -11.09
C ILE A 114 20.91 15.68 -12.09
N TYR A 115 21.66 14.59 -12.25
CA TYR A 115 21.31 13.49 -13.13
C TYR A 115 20.09 12.71 -12.59
N PRO A 116 19.12 12.32 -13.43
CA PRO A 116 17.92 11.58 -13.02
C PRO A 116 18.18 10.35 -12.15
N LEU A 117 19.18 9.53 -12.52
CA LEU A 117 19.58 8.36 -11.74
C LEU A 117 20.02 8.72 -10.31
N VAL A 118 20.73 9.85 -10.15
CA VAL A 118 21.17 10.34 -8.83
C VAL A 118 19.96 10.79 -7.99
N LYS A 119 18.97 11.44 -8.62
CA LYS A 119 17.70 11.80 -7.95
C LYS A 119 16.99 10.56 -7.44
N LEU A 120 16.83 9.55 -8.31
CA LEU A 120 16.16 8.29 -7.99
C LEU A 120 16.86 7.53 -6.86
N VAL A 121 18.20 7.45 -6.90
CA VAL A 121 18.99 6.83 -5.83
C VAL A 121 18.79 7.54 -4.50
N GLY A 122 18.70 8.88 -4.49
CA GLY A 122 18.37 9.66 -3.29
C GLY A 122 16.99 9.31 -2.74
N CYS A 123 15.97 9.24 -3.61
CA CYS A 123 14.61 8.88 -3.21
C CYS A 123 14.53 7.47 -2.60
N PHE A 124 15.13 6.47 -3.25
CA PHE A 124 15.16 5.10 -2.72
C PHE A 124 15.90 5.01 -1.40
N ARG A 125 17.04 5.71 -1.24
CA ARG A 125 17.78 5.73 0.04
C ARG A 125 16.97 6.37 1.15
N PHE A 126 16.24 7.44 0.85
CA PHE A 126 15.34 8.06 1.81
C PHE A 126 14.25 7.08 2.27
N ILE A 127 13.58 6.39 1.34
CA ILE A 127 12.55 5.39 1.69
C ILE A 127 13.15 4.21 2.47
N ALA A 128 14.32 3.73 2.03
CA ALA A 128 15.03 2.61 2.65
C ALA A 128 15.44 2.89 4.11
N TYR A 129 15.94 4.10 4.40
CA TYR A 129 16.59 4.42 5.68
C TYR A 129 15.90 5.47 6.55
N GLY A 130 15.04 6.33 5.99
CA GLY A 130 14.41 7.42 6.72
C GLY A 130 15.40 8.41 7.32
N GLU A 131 16.55 8.60 6.66
CA GLU A 131 17.58 9.55 7.09
C GLU A 131 17.12 11.00 6.87
N THR A 132 17.85 11.93 7.47
CA THR A 132 17.57 13.35 7.26
C THR A 132 17.97 13.76 5.83
N TYR A 133 17.18 14.62 5.21
CA TYR A 133 17.35 15.03 3.82
C TYR A 133 18.71 15.71 3.53
N ASP A 134 19.38 16.26 4.54
CA ASP A 134 20.69 16.91 4.41
C ASP A 134 21.86 15.91 4.24
N ARG A 135 21.68 14.65 4.66
CA ARG A 135 22.73 13.64 4.67
C ARG A 135 23.18 13.20 3.28
N ASP A 136 22.28 13.25 2.30
CA ASP A 136 22.59 12.94 0.90
C ASP A 136 23.31 14.09 0.18
N ASP A 137 23.48 15.26 0.80
CA ASP A 137 24.33 16.33 0.26
C ASP A 137 25.79 15.86 0.14
N GLU A 138 26.27 15.13 1.16
CA GLU A 138 27.66 14.62 1.22
C GLU A 138 27.96 13.62 0.10
N ASN A 139 27.01 12.73 -0.22
CA ASN A 139 27.26 11.57 -1.08
C ASN A 139 26.62 11.68 -2.48
N LEU A 140 25.49 12.36 -2.62
CA LEU A 140 24.76 12.50 -3.88
C LEU A 140 24.77 13.94 -4.39
N CYS A 141 25.31 14.87 -3.61
CA CYS A 141 25.35 16.28 -3.96
C CYS A 141 23.94 16.84 -4.23
N ILE A 142 22.95 16.42 -3.44
CA ILE A 142 21.57 16.92 -3.50
C ILE A 142 21.33 17.77 -2.24
N GLY A 143 20.83 18.99 -2.41
CA GLY A 143 20.47 19.83 -1.26
C GLY A 143 19.21 19.32 -0.55
N GLU A 144 19.10 19.55 0.75
CA GLU A 144 17.97 19.07 1.58
C GLU A 144 16.60 19.40 0.97
N THR A 145 16.36 20.67 0.59
CA THR A 145 15.07 21.10 0.05
C THR A 145 14.78 20.39 -1.27
N THR A 146 15.80 20.27 -2.13
CA THR A 146 15.70 19.60 -3.42
C THR A 146 15.41 18.11 -3.28
N LEU A 147 16.06 17.41 -2.33
CA LEU A 147 15.78 16.00 -2.10
C LEU A 147 14.37 15.78 -1.53
N ARG A 148 13.93 16.66 -0.62
CA ARG A 148 12.57 16.63 -0.10
C ARG A 148 11.54 16.75 -1.22
N ASP A 149 11.73 17.71 -2.13
CA ASP A 149 10.83 17.89 -3.28
C ASP A 149 10.86 16.65 -4.18
N TYR A 150 12.03 16.08 -4.47
CA TYR A 150 12.14 14.84 -5.26
C TYR A 150 11.46 13.65 -4.59
N VAL A 151 11.58 13.49 -3.28
CA VAL A 151 10.90 12.41 -2.54
C VAL A 151 9.39 12.57 -2.61
N LYS A 152 8.84 13.78 -2.43
CA LYS A 152 7.40 14.03 -2.56
C LYS A 152 6.88 13.66 -3.96
N GLN A 153 7.58 14.09 -5.00
CA GLN A 153 7.20 13.77 -6.38
C GLN A 153 7.38 12.28 -6.68
N PHE A 154 8.46 11.67 -6.19
CA PHE A 154 8.74 10.24 -6.33
C PHE A 154 7.61 9.37 -5.77
N VAL A 155 7.18 9.61 -4.52
CA VAL A 155 6.15 8.76 -3.90
C VAL A 155 4.83 8.84 -4.64
N ARG A 156 4.44 10.04 -5.10
CA ARG A 156 3.23 10.25 -5.91
C ARG A 156 3.32 9.58 -7.28
N LEU A 157 4.46 9.72 -7.97
CA LEU A 157 4.67 9.08 -9.26
C LEU A 157 4.66 7.55 -9.15
N VAL A 158 5.24 6.98 -8.09
CA VAL A 158 5.16 5.53 -7.82
C VAL A 158 3.71 5.10 -7.58
N ILE A 159 2.93 5.89 -6.84
CA ILE A 159 1.51 5.60 -6.60
C ILE A 159 0.71 5.63 -7.91
N VAL A 160 0.92 6.62 -8.76
CA VAL A 160 0.19 6.70 -10.04
C VAL A 160 0.60 5.56 -10.98
N ALA A 161 1.91 5.32 -11.12
CA ALA A 161 2.46 4.32 -12.03
C ALA A 161 2.10 2.88 -11.63
N PHE A 162 2.19 2.57 -10.34
CA PHE A 162 2.16 1.19 -9.85
C PHE A 162 0.99 0.91 -8.89
N GLY A 163 0.32 1.94 -8.39
CA GLY A 163 -0.83 1.81 -7.48
C GLY A 163 -1.95 0.94 -8.06
N PRO A 164 -2.39 1.12 -9.33
CA PRO A 164 -3.44 0.28 -9.91
C PRO A 164 -3.15 -1.23 -9.88
N GLN A 165 -1.86 -1.62 -9.90
CA GLN A 165 -1.44 -3.02 -9.87
C GLN A 165 -1.05 -3.51 -8.47
N TYR A 166 -0.58 -2.63 -7.57
CA TYR A 166 0.05 -3.05 -6.31
C TYR A 166 -0.58 -2.48 -5.04
N LEU A 167 -1.57 -1.59 -5.15
CA LEU A 167 -2.23 -1.00 -4.00
C LEU A 167 -3.74 -1.13 -4.15
N ASN A 168 -4.38 -1.75 -3.17
CA ASN A 168 -5.84 -1.82 -3.12
C ASN A 168 -6.46 -2.42 -4.40
N ARG A 169 -5.85 -3.44 -5.01
CA ARG A 169 -6.50 -4.19 -6.10
C ARG A 169 -7.18 -5.44 -5.58
N ALA A 170 -8.28 -5.83 -6.22
CA ALA A 170 -8.90 -7.12 -5.94
C ALA A 170 -8.04 -8.25 -6.54
N PRO A 171 -7.86 -9.38 -5.81
CA PRO A 171 -7.24 -10.56 -6.39
C PRO A 171 -8.08 -11.06 -7.57
N ASN A 172 -7.44 -11.45 -8.66
CA ASN A 172 -8.10 -12.06 -9.81
C ASN A 172 -8.57 -13.49 -9.48
N LYS A 173 -9.32 -14.13 -10.38
CA LYS A 173 -9.88 -15.47 -10.11
C LYS A 173 -8.79 -16.52 -9.82
N GLN A 174 -7.70 -16.52 -10.58
CA GLN A 174 -6.61 -17.47 -10.42
C GLN A 174 -5.87 -17.23 -9.10
N GLU A 175 -5.59 -15.97 -8.76
CA GLU A 175 -4.98 -15.61 -7.48
C GLU A 175 -5.85 -16.06 -6.30
N ARG A 176 -7.18 -15.86 -6.37
CA ARG A 176 -8.11 -16.35 -5.35
C ARG A 176 -8.06 -17.88 -5.20
N GLN A 177 -7.96 -18.62 -6.31
CA GLN A 177 -7.85 -20.08 -6.28
C GLN A 177 -6.54 -20.53 -5.63
N VAL A 178 -5.41 -19.95 -6.06
CA VAL A 178 -4.08 -20.28 -5.53
C VAL A 178 -4.01 -19.97 -4.03
N ILE A 179 -4.44 -18.77 -3.61
CA ILE A 179 -4.45 -18.38 -2.20
C ILE A 179 -5.35 -19.33 -1.40
N SER A 180 -6.55 -19.64 -1.89
CA SER A 180 -7.48 -20.54 -1.22
C SER A 180 -6.90 -21.96 -1.06
N GLN A 181 -6.19 -22.46 -2.07
CA GLN A 181 -5.50 -23.75 -2.02
C GLN A 181 -4.37 -23.75 -0.98
N GLU A 182 -3.45 -22.78 -1.06
CA GLU A 182 -2.31 -22.66 -0.16
C GLU A 182 -2.76 -22.42 1.30
N MET A 183 -3.86 -21.68 1.51
CA MET A 183 -4.47 -21.51 2.83
C MET A 183 -5.19 -22.77 3.31
N GLY A 184 -5.76 -23.56 2.40
CA GLY A 184 -6.32 -24.88 2.70
C GLY A 184 -5.29 -25.86 3.24
N GLU A 185 -4.07 -25.86 2.68
CA GLU A 185 -2.93 -26.63 3.20
C GLU A 185 -2.53 -26.20 4.62
N ARG A 186 -2.89 -24.97 4.99
CA ARG A 186 -2.70 -24.40 6.33
C ARG A 186 -3.95 -24.51 7.22
N LEU A 187 -4.87 -25.40 6.88
CA LEU A 187 -6.10 -25.73 7.63
C LEU A 187 -7.25 -24.72 7.49
N PHE A 188 -7.13 -23.73 6.59
CA PHE A 188 -8.12 -22.66 6.39
C PHE A 188 -8.54 -22.53 4.92
N PRO A 189 -9.23 -23.54 4.34
CA PRO A 189 -9.70 -23.48 2.95
C PRO A 189 -10.71 -22.34 2.76
N GLY A 190 -10.59 -21.58 1.67
CA GLY A 190 -11.43 -20.40 1.41
C GLY A 190 -11.00 -19.12 2.14
N CYS A 191 -9.94 -19.17 2.96
CA CYS A 191 -9.40 -17.98 3.59
C CYS A 191 -8.57 -17.18 2.58
N LEU A 192 -8.86 -15.88 2.44
CA LEU A 192 -8.03 -14.98 1.61
C LEU A 192 -6.80 -14.49 2.38
N GLY A 193 -6.93 -14.32 3.70
CA GLY A 193 -5.84 -13.83 4.52
C GLY A 193 -6.29 -13.30 5.87
N SER A 194 -5.43 -12.51 6.48
CA SER A 194 -5.65 -11.92 7.79
C SER A 194 -5.91 -10.42 7.65
N TRP A 195 -6.81 -9.88 8.47
CA TRP A 195 -7.18 -8.47 8.48
C TRP A 195 -6.92 -7.91 9.88
N ASP A 196 -6.13 -6.85 9.95
CA ASP A 196 -5.69 -6.26 11.21
C ASP A 196 -5.25 -4.79 11.03
N CYS A 197 -5.10 -4.09 12.16
CA CYS A 197 -4.67 -2.71 12.24
C CYS A 197 -3.26 -2.57 12.83
N LYS A 198 -2.51 -1.55 12.39
CA LYS A 198 -1.22 -1.17 12.95
C LYS A 198 -1.14 0.33 13.20
N HIS A 199 -0.68 0.69 14.40
CA HIS A 199 -0.41 2.07 14.77
C HIS A 199 1.00 2.51 14.37
N PHE A 200 1.10 3.72 13.81
CA PHE A 200 2.34 4.42 13.54
C PHE A 200 2.39 5.71 14.35
N ALA A 201 3.43 5.89 15.17
CA ALA A 201 3.60 7.11 15.95
C ALA A 201 3.83 8.33 15.05
N TRP A 202 3.12 9.43 15.31
CA TRP A 202 3.23 10.68 14.58
C TRP A 202 3.85 11.77 15.45
N LYS A 203 5.15 12.02 15.26
CA LYS A 203 5.95 12.93 16.09
C LYS A 203 5.48 14.38 15.94
N ASN A 204 5.27 14.81 14.70
CA ASN A 204 4.93 16.18 14.36
C ASN A 204 3.43 16.38 14.15
N CYS A 205 2.60 15.54 14.77
CA CYS A 205 1.14 15.69 14.76
C CYS A 205 0.75 17.12 15.18
N PRO A 206 0.03 17.88 14.34
CA PRO A 206 -0.41 19.24 14.66
C PRO A 206 -1.18 19.30 15.98
N VAL A 207 -1.01 20.40 16.72
CA VAL A 207 -1.64 20.59 18.04
C VAL A 207 -3.16 20.47 17.95
N ARG A 208 -3.78 20.98 16.88
CA ARG A 208 -5.24 20.89 16.64
C ARG A 208 -5.74 19.45 16.47
N LEU A 209 -4.89 18.53 16.02
CA LEU A 209 -5.23 17.11 15.79
C LEU A 209 -4.80 16.23 16.98
N ALA A 210 -4.08 16.78 17.94
CA ALA A 210 -3.51 16.08 19.10
C ALA A 210 -4.51 15.16 19.81
N GLY A 211 -5.69 15.68 20.15
CA GLY A 211 -6.67 14.98 20.97
C GLY A 211 -7.24 13.74 20.27
N GLN A 212 -7.56 13.85 18.98
CA GLN A 212 -8.13 12.74 18.22
C GLN A 212 -7.10 11.65 17.88
N HIS A 213 -5.80 11.96 17.78
CA HIS A 213 -4.77 10.97 17.46
C HIS A 213 -4.14 10.32 18.69
N GLN A 214 -4.41 10.82 19.89
CA GLN A 214 -3.86 10.28 21.13
C GLN A 214 -4.77 9.17 21.68
N GLY A 215 -4.37 7.92 21.44
CA GLY A 215 -5.05 6.73 21.95
C GLY A 215 -4.26 6.03 23.06
N HIS A 216 -4.66 4.79 23.38
CA HIS A 216 -3.95 3.94 24.34
C HIS A 216 -2.72 3.24 23.73
N ALA A 217 -2.65 3.15 22.40
CA ALA A 217 -1.54 2.55 21.67
C ALA A 217 -0.22 3.32 21.89
N GLU A 218 0.91 2.64 21.67
CA GLU A 218 2.25 3.24 21.69
C GLU A 218 2.62 3.99 22.99
N GLY A 219 1.99 3.65 24.11
CA GLY A 219 2.22 4.32 25.40
C GLY A 219 1.58 5.71 25.49
N GLY A 220 0.41 5.92 24.88
CA GLY A 220 -0.30 7.19 24.93
C GLY A 220 0.19 8.21 23.91
N LYS A 221 0.89 7.76 22.85
CA LYS A 221 1.39 8.63 21.78
C LYS A 221 0.29 8.96 20.77
N LYS A 222 0.52 10.02 20.01
CA LYS A 222 -0.29 10.37 18.84
C LYS A 222 0.05 9.38 17.73
N THR A 223 -0.94 8.68 17.19
CA THR A 223 -0.72 7.67 16.15
C THR A 223 -1.68 7.83 14.97
N LEU A 224 -1.25 7.27 13.84
CA LEU A 224 -2.06 7.04 12.64
C LEU A 224 -2.23 5.52 12.47
N ILE A 225 -3.42 5.10 12.11
CA ILE A 225 -3.74 3.67 11.95
C ILE A 225 -3.61 3.28 10.48
N LEU A 226 -2.93 2.17 10.23
CA LEU A 226 -2.95 1.39 8.99
C LEU A 226 -3.84 0.18 9.21
N GLU A 227 -5.00 0.17 8.59
CA GLU A 227 -5.77 -1.04 8.36
C GLU A 227 -5.21 -1.76 7.15
N ALA A 228 -5.01 -3.08 7.23
CA ALA A 228 -4.55 -3.85 6.08
C ALA A 228 -5.14 -5.26 6.05
N ILE A 229 -5.10 -5.86 4.84
CA ILE A 229 -5.36 -7.27 4.60
C ILE A 229 -4.14 -7.86 3.91
N CYS A 230 -3.61 -8.97 4.43
CA CYS A 230 -2.54 -9.69 3.76
C CYS A 230 -2.78 -11.19 3.69
N ASP A 231 -2.24 -11.81 2.65
CA ASP A 231 -2.20 -13.27 2.55
C ASP A 231 -0.97 -13.85 3.28
N HIS A 232 -0.81 -15.17 3.20
CA HIS A 232 0.29 -15.91 3.80
C HIS A 232 1.67 -15.61 3.16
N ARG A 233 1.68 -15.15 1.91
CA ARG A 233 2.88 -14.70 1.19
C ARG A 233 3.28 -13.29 1.61
N LYS A 234 2.49 -12.65 2.49
CA LYS A 234 2.67 -11.30 3.01
C LYS A 234 2.39 -10.23 1.97
N TYR A 235 1.67 -10.58 0.90
CA TYR A 235 1.19 -9.61 -0.08
C TYR A 235 0.04 -8.83 0.54
N ILE A 236 0.10 -7.50 0.48
CA ILE A 236 -0.90 -6.61 1.06
C ILE A 236 -1.95 -6.30 -0.02
N TRP A 237 -3.12 -6.93 0.09
CA TRP A 237 -4.23 -6.78 -0.86
C TRP A 237 -5.01 -5.50 -0.65
N HIS A 238 -5.13 -5.10 0.62
CA HIS A 238 -5.84 -3.90 1.02
C HIS A 238 -5.03 -3.13 2.07
N ALA A 239 -5.08 -1.81 1.99
CA ALA A 239 -4.50 -0.87 2.90
C ALA A 239 -5.34 0.42 2.95
N ASN A 240 -5.74 0.82 4.15
CA ASN A 240 -6.35 2.12 4.41
C ASN A 240 -5.59 2.77 5.56
N PHE A 241 -5.01 3.95 5.31
CA PHE A 241 -4.13 4.59 6.28
C PHE A 241 -4.54 6.02 6.58
N GLY A 242 -4.36 6.42 7.83
CA GLY A 242 -4.49 7.82 8.27
C GLY A 242 -5.56 8.03 9.31
N ASP A 243 -6.31 6.98 9.67
CA ASP A 243 -7.32 7.08 10.71
C ASP A 243 -6.72 7.45 12.07
N PRO A 244 -7.44 8.21 12.91
CA PRO A 244 -6.95 8.64 14.20
C PRO A 244 -6.64 7.49 15.15
N GLY A 245 -5.46 7.53 15.77
CA GLY A 245 -4.97 6.54 16.73
C GLY A 245 -5.79 6.32 18.00
N SER A 246 -6.80 7.15 18.28
CA SER A 246 -7.75 6.93 19.37
C SER A 246 -8.86 5.93 19.00
N MET A 247 -9.01 5.61 17.71
CA MET A 247 -9.99 4.65 17.23
C MET A 247 -9.54 3.22 17.53
N ASN A 248 -10.52 2.36 17.79
CA ASN A 248 -10.33 0.92 17.84
C ASN A 248 -10.65 0.32 16.46
N ASP A 249 -10.34 -0.96 16.28
CA ASP A 249 -10.48 -1.65 15.00
C ASP A 249 -11.90 -1.61 14.44
N ILE A 250 -12.93 -1.69 15.29
CA ILE A 250 -14.34 -1.57 14.85
C ILE A 250 -14.61 -0.20 14.22
N ASN A 251 -14.15 0.87 14.87
CA ASN A 251 -14.36 2.23 14.35
C ASN A 251 -13.60 2.47 13.04
N VAL A 252 -12.46 1.80 12.85
CA VAL A 252 -11.67 1.85 11.61
C VAL A 252 -12.38 1.05 10.52
N LEU A 253 -12.85 -0.16 10.84
CA LEU A 253 -13.62 -1.02 9.94
C LEU A 253 -14.87 -0.30 9.38
N ASP A 254 -15.61 0.42 10.23
CA ASP A 254 -16.79 1.21 9.81
C ASP A 254 -16.47 2.28 8.76
N ARG A 255 -15.20 2.70 8.67
CA ARG A 255 -14.70 3.72 7.73
C ARG A 255 -13.92 3.13 6.57
N SER A 256 -13.73 1.81 6.59
CA SER A 256 -12.85 1.11 5.67
C SER A 256 -13.37 1.19 4.23
N SER A 257 -12.47 1.52 3.29
CA SER A 257 -12.85 1.62 1.88
C SER A 257 -13.17 0.25 1.27
N ILE A 258 -12.60 -0.84 1.79
CA ILE A 258 -12.96 -2.19 1.33
C ILE A 258 -14.38 -2.56 1.76
N VAL A 259 -14.82 -2.18 2.97
CA VAL A 259 -16.21 -2.37 3.40
C VAL A 259 -17.16 -1.58 2.49
N GLY A 260 -16.80 -0.34 2.13
CA GLY A 260 -17.52 0.45 1.12
C GLY A 260 -17.59 -0.21 -0.26
N SER A 261 -16.56 -0.93 -0.66
CA SER A 261 -16.50 -1.65 -1.95
C SER A 261 -17.32 -2.94 -1.93
N MET A 262 -17.27 -3.69 -0.83
CA MET A 262 -18.14 -4.84 -0.58
C MET A 262 -19.61 -4.42 -0.59
N LEU A 263 -19.91 -3.28 0.04
CA LEU A 263 -21.23 -2.64 0.05
C LEU A 263 -21.76 -2.26 -1.32
N SER A 264 -20.88 -1.81 -2.21
CA SER A 264 -21.24 -1.33 -3.55
C SER A 264 -21.26 -2.45 -4.59
N GLY A 265 -20.83 -3.67 -4.21
CA GLY A 265 -20.71 -4.82 -5.12
C GLY A 265 -19.44 -4.83 -5.97
N ASP A 266 -18.53 -3.87 -5.76
CA ASP A 266 -17.29 -3.72 -6.53
C ASP A 266 -16.22 -4.74 -6.10
N ALA A 267 -16.30 -5.23 -4.86
CA ALA A 267 -15.41 -6.25 -4.32
C ALA A 267 -15.98 -7.66 -4.52
N CYS A 268 -15.40 -8.44 -5.45
CA CYS A 268 -15.78 -9.83 -5.64
C CYS A 268 -15.07 -10.74 -4.62
N LEU A 269 -15.79 -11.10 -3.54
CA LEU A 269 -15.34 -12.08 -2.56
C LEU A 269 -15.67 -13.53 -2.94
N LYS A 270 -16.24 -13.77 -4.12
CA LYS A 270 -16.58 -15.12 -4.58
C LYS A 270 -15.34 -15.85 -5.08
N THR A 271 -15.25 -17.12 -4.72
CA THR A 271 -14.23 -18.07 -5.18
C THR A 271 -14.92 -19.31 -5.75
N ASP A 272 -14.14 -20.21 -6.35
CA ASP A 272 -14.68 -21.50 -6.74
C ASP A 272 -15.15 -22.28 -5.50
N PRO A 273 -16.22 -23.09 -5.60
CA PRO A 273 -16.78 -23.76 -4.44
C PRO A 273 -15.75 -24.66 -3.73
N TYR A 274 -15.71 -24.54 -2.41
CA TYR A 274 -14.88 -25.35 -1.52
C TYR A 274 -15.74 -25.94 -0.40
N GLN A 275 -15.21 -26.93 0.32
CA GLN A 275 -15.97 -27.65 1.34
C GLN A 275 -15.27 -27.58 2.69
N ILE A 276 -16.03 -27.26 3.75
CA ILE A 276 -15.58 -27.34 5.14
C ILE A 276 -16.58 -28.20 5.90
N ASN A 277 -16.11 -29.30 6.48
CA ASN A 277 -16.92 -30.19 7.33
C ASN A 277 -18.27 -30.58 6.68
N GLY A 278 -18.27 -30.93 5.39
CA GLY A 278 -19.49 -31.28 4.66
C GLY A 278 -20.26 -30.09 4.05
N THR A 279 -20.05 -28.86 4.54
CA THR A 279 -20.71 -27.65 4.06
C THR A 279 -19.99 -27.09 2.83
N MET A 280 -20.70 -26.97 1.70
CA MET A 280 -20.21 -26.27 0.51
C MET A 280 -20.29 -24.75 0.70
N ARG A 281 -19.23 -24.04 0.30
CA ARG A 281 -19.10 -22.59 0.39
C ARG A 281 -18.42 -22.04 -0.86
N ASP A 282 -18.69 -20.79 -1.20
CA ASP A 282 -18.13 -20.10 -2.37
C ASP A 282 -17.75 -18.64 -2.09
N TRP A 283 -17.78 -18.23 -0.82
CA TRP A 283 -17.35 -16.92 -0.34
C TRP A 283 -16.00 -17.04 0.34
N MET A 284 -15.07 -16.14 0.04
CA MET A 284 -13.86 -16.02 0.83
C MET A 284 -14.15 -15.37 2.19
N TYR A 285 -13.28 -15.66 3.16
CA TYR A 285 -13.30 -15.06 4.49
C TYR A 285 -11.90 -14.63 4.94
N TYR A 286 -11.86 -13.87 6.04
CA TYR A 286 -10.65 -13.33 6.65
C TYR A 286 -10.51 -13.80 8.09
N LEU A 287 -9.27 -14.02 8.52
CA LEU A 287 -8.93 -14.20 9.93
C LEU A 287 -8.79 -12.84 10.61
N VAL A 288 -9.47 -12.67 11.73
CA VAL A 288 -9.52 -11.42 12.50
C VAL A 288 -9.32 -11.67 13.99
N ASP A 289 -9.08 -10.60 14.74
CA ASP A 289 -9.11 -10.66 16.21
C ASP A 289 -10.55 -10.70 16.75
N GLY A 290 -10.71 -11.05 18.03
CA GLY A 290 -12.01 -11.21 18.70
C GLY A 290 -12.83 -9.94 18.88
N ILE A 291 -12.31 -8.76 18.51
CA ILE A 291 -13.03 -7.49 18.59
C ILE A 291 -13.79 -7.13 17.30
N TYR A 292 -13.58 -7.88 16.22
CA TYR A 292 -14.31 -7.66 14.97
C TYR A 292 -15.75 -8.19 15.08
N PRO A 293 -16.71 -7.61 14.32
CA PRO A 293 -18.10 -8.04 14.36
C PRO A 293 -18.28 -9.46 13.82
N ASP A 294 -19.34 -10.14 14.24
CA ASP A 294 -19.69 -11.51 13.83
C ASP A 294 -20.29 -11.57 12.40
N TRP A 295 -19.54 -11.06 11.42
CA TRP A 295 -19.89 -11.15 10.00
C TRP A 295 -19.47 -12.51 9.43
N ALA A 296 -20.21 -13.00 8.44
CA ALA A 296 -19.98 -14.30 7.80
C ALA A 296 -18.63 -14.39 7.07
N ILE A 297 -18.02 -13.24 6.75
CA ILE A 297 -16.70 -13.13 6.13
C ILE A 297 -15.57 -13.06 7.15
N PHE A 298 -15.86 -13.06 8.45
CA PHE A 298 -14.87 -12.97 9.51
C PHE A 298 -14.82 -14.24 10.35
N VAL A 299 -13.60 -14.68 10.64
CA VAL A 299 -13.32 -15.81 11.51
C VAL A 299 -12.41 -15.34 12.63
N SER A 300 -13.01 -15.08 13.79
CA SER A 300 -12.32 -14.70 15.02
C SER A 300 -11.86 -15.91 15.83
N THR A 301 -10.85 -15.74 16.69
CA THR A 301 -10.39 -16.79 17.63
C THR A 301 -11.38 -17.04 18.78
N TYR A 302 -11.14 -18.05 19.62
CA TYR A 302 -11.84 -18.28 20.89
C TYR A 302 -10.95 -17.87 22.06
N THR A 303 -11.47 -17.05 22.97
CA THR A 303 -10.75 -16.65 24.19
C THR A 303 -10.99 -17.67 25.31
N ASN A 304 -9.93 -18.32 25.80
CA ASN A 304 -9.94 -19.19 26.98
C ASN A 304 -11.02 -20.29 26.98
N SER A 305 -11.30 -20.91 25.83
CA SER A 305 -12.31 -21.97 25.75
C SER A 305 -11.88 -23.23 26.53
N PRO A 306 -12.78 -23.85 27.33
CA PRO A 306 -12.50 -25.14 27.97
C PRO A 306 -12.57 -26.32 26.99
N ASN A 307 -13.17 -26.15 25.80
CA ASN A 307 -13.32 -27.20 24.81
C ASN A 307 -11.97 -27.47 24.10
N PRO A 308 -11.42 -28.70 24.14
CA PRO A 308 -10.15 -29.03 23.47
C PRO A 308 -10.14 -28.74 21.97
N LYS A 309 -11.25 -28.95 21.26
CA LYS A 309 -11.33 -28.67 19.82
C LYS A 309 -11.23 -27.17 19.52
N GLU A 310 -11.94 -26.36 20.30
CA GLU A 310 -11.90 -24.89 20.18
C GLU A 310 -10.53 -24.33 20.52
N ARG A 311 -9.83 -24.90 21.51
CA ARG A 311 -8.44 -24.55 21.81
C ARG A 311 -7.50 -24.87 20.65
N SER A 312 -7.64 -26.06 20.06
CA SER A 312 -6.81 -26.44 18.90
C SER A 312 -7.06 -25.54 17.69
N PHE A 313 -8.33 -25.17 17.45
CA PHE A 313 -8.70 -24.19 16.43
C PHE A 313 -8.08 -22.82 16.72
N ALA A 314 -8.21 -22.31 17.96
CA ALA A 314 -7.67 -21.01 18.36
C ALA A 314 -6.15 -20.93 18.15
N GLU A 315 -5.41 -21.98 18.53
CA GLU A 315 -3.97 -22.07 18.34
C GLU A 315 -3.57 -21.99 16.84
N GLU A 316 -4.25 -22.71 15.95
CA GLU A 316 -3.96 -22.64 14.51
C GLU A 316 -4.41 -21.32 13.89
N GLN A 317 -5.58 -20.79 14.29
CA GLN A 317 -6.09 -19.52 13.79
C GLN A 317 -5.11 -18.40 14.14
N GLU A 318 -4.67 -18.32 15.39
CA GLU A 318 -3.74 -17.29 15.85
C GLU A 318 -2.36 -17.43 15.18
N LYS A 319 -1.92 -18.67 14.94
CA LYS A 319 -0.67 -18.94 14.22
C LYS A 319 -0.72 -18.45 12.77
N VAL A 320 -1.83 -18.66 12.07
CA VAL A 320 -2.01 -18.19 10.69
C VAL A 320 -2.28 -16.68 10.67
N ARG A 321 -3.05 -16.16 11.63
CA ARG A 321 -3.34 -14.73 11.77
C ARG A 321 -2.06 -13.91 11.91
N LYS A 322 -1.05 -14.42 12.63
CA LYS A 322 0.27 -13.78 12.77
C LYS A 322 0.97 -13.41 11.46
N ASP A 323 0.54 -13.92 10.31
CA ASP A 323 1.09 -13.51 9.01
C ASP A 323 0.94 -12.00 8.77
N ILE A 324 -0.15 -11.36 9.22
CA ILE A 324 -0.31 -9.90 9.05
C ILE A 324 0.58 -9.10 9.99
N GLU A 325 0.69 -9.53 11.25
CA GLU A 325 1.64 -8.95 12.20
C GLU A 325 3.09 -9.07 11.68
N CYS A 326 3.42 -10.23 11.09
CA CYS A 326 4.70 -10.46 10.43
C CYS A 326 4.86 -9.59 9.19
N SER A 327 3.82 -9.40 8.38
CA SER A 327 3.83 -8.55 7.18
C SER A 327 4.11 -7.10 7.54
N PHE A 328 3.46 -6.59 8.58
CA PHE A 328 3.76 -5.29 9.14
C PHE A 328 5.21 -5.17 9.63
N GLY A 329 5.71 -6.19 10.34
CA GLY A 329 7.10 -6.25 10.78
C GLY A 329 8.08 -6.20 9.61
N VAL A 330 7.82 -6.96 8.54
CA VAL A 330 8.62 -6.97 7.31
C VAL A 330 8.57 -5.61 6.62
N LEU A 331 7.39 -5.00 6.47
CA LEU A 331 7.21 -3.68 5.85
C LEU A 331 8.06 -2.62 6.58
N VAL A 332 7.95 -2.56 7.91
CA VAL A 332 8.69 -1.60 8.75
C VAL A 332 10.20 -1.87 8.75
N GLN A 333 10.61 -3.14 8.80
CA GLN A 333 12.03 -3.49 8.76
C GLN A 333 12.65 -3.22 7.39
N ARG A 334 11.87 -3.36 6.31
CA ARG A 334 12.33 -3.11 4.94
C ARG A 334 12.48 -1.62 4.66
N PHE A 335 11.52 -0.81 5.07
CA PHE A 335 11.54 0.64 4.86
C PHE A 335 11.65 1.36 6.19
N HIS A 336 12.87 1.72 6.59
CA HIS A 336 13.10 2.34 7.89
C HIS A 336 12.50 3.74 8.02
N VAL A 337 12.06 4.36 6.91
CA VAL A 337 11.22 5.57 6.99
C VAL A 337 10.00 5.36 7.89
N LEU A 338 9.51 4.12 7.99
CA LEU A 338 8.37 3.72 8.83
C LEU A 338 8.77 3.25 10.25
N GLN A 339 10.06 3.00 10.52
CA GLN A 339 10.54 2.47 11.80
C GLN A 339 10.57 3.53 12.91
N ARG A 340 10.68 4.81 12.53
CA ARG A 340 10.74 5.93 13.45
C ARG A 340 9.39 6.65 13.48
N PRO A 341 9.07 7.36 14.57
CA PRO A 341 7.92 8.24 14.58
C PRO A 341 7.94 9.20 13.39
N LEU A 342 6.84 9.23 12.65
CA LEU A 342 6.64 9.97 11.40
C LEU A 342 6.87 11.47 11.67
N ARG A 343 7.67 12.11 10.83
CA ARG A 343 8.18 13.48 11.06
C ARG A 343 7.58 14.51 10.11
N GLN A 344 6.85 14.07 9.10
CA GLN A 344 6.10 14.95 8.20
C GLN A 344 4.93 15.58 8.97
N TRP A 345 4.55 16.78 8.56
CA TRP A 345 3.51 17.58 9.22
C TRP A 345 2.13 17.34 8.64
N PHE A 346 2.06 16.97 7.36
CA PHE A 346 0.82 16.81 6.63
C PHE A 346 0.49 15.32 6.46
N LEU A 347 -0.79 14.99 6.59
CA LEU A 347 -1.25 13.60 6.60
C LEU A 347 -1.16 12.94 5.23
N ASP A 348 -1.48 13.70 4.18
CA ASP A 348 -1.39 13.30 2.78
C ASP A 348 0.05 12.89 2.41
N GLU A 349 1.06 13.66 2.81
CA GLU A 349 2.47 13.31 2.57
C GLU A 349 2.88 12.01 3.28
N ILE A 350 2.35 11.77 4.48
CA ILE A 350 2.62 10.53 5.22
C ILE A 350 1.93 9.36 4.53
N GLN A 351 0.67 9.55 4.09
CA GLN A 351 -0.09 8.56 3.33
C GLN A 351 0.65 8.18 2.05
N ASP A 352 1.11 9.16 1.28
CA ASP A 352 1.85 8.93 0.04
C ASP A 352 3.13 8.09 0.29
N VAL A 353 3.88 8.42 1.34
CA VAL A 353 5.08 7.63 1.71
C VAL A 353 4.71 6.20 2.08
N LEU A 354 3.67 5.99 2.88
CA LEU A 354 3.27 4.65 3.29
C LEU A 354 2.75 3.81 2.11
N TYR A 355 1.92 4.40 1.25
CA TYR A 355 1.38 3.75 0.07
C TYR A 355 2.48 3.41 -0.94
N CYS A 356 3.44 4.30 -1.16
CA CYS A 356 4.65 3.97 -1.92
C CYS A 356 5.42 2.79 -1.30
N CYS A 357 5.57 2.74 0.03
CA CYS A 357 6.20 1.60 0.70
C CYS A 357 5.42 0.29 0.49
N ILE A 358 4.08 0.31 0.51
CA ILE A 358 3.24 -0.88 0.28
C ILE A 358 3.37 -1.36 -1.16
N ILE A 359 3.35 -0.44 -2.13
CA ILE A 359 3.55 -0.75 -3.54
C ILE A 359 4.90 -1.42 -3.76
N LEU A 360 5.98 -0.79 -3.28
CA LEU A 360 7.33 -1.36 -3.38
C LEU A 360 7.43 -2.68 -2.63
N HIS A 361 6.75 -2.84 -1.49
CA HIS A 361 6.71 -4.11 -0.76
C HIS A 361 6.09 -5.22 -1.61
N ASN A 362 4.94 -4.96 -2.22
CA ASN A 362 4.23 -5.94 -3.04
C ASN A 362 4.99 -6.29 -4.32
N MET A 363 5.63 -5.31 -4.99
CA MET A 363 6.54 -5.57 -6.12
C MET A 363 7.69 -6.50 -5.72
N ILE A 364 8.24 -6.36 -4.51
CA ILE A 364 9.31 -7.23 -4.00
C ILE A 364 8.80 -8.64 -3.67
N ILE A 365 7.57 -8.76 -3.15
CA ILE A 365 6.94 -10.06 -2.90
C ILE A 365 6.71 -10.81 -4.22
N GLU A 366 6.20 -10.12 -5.23
CA GLU A 366 6.04 -10.66 -6.59
C GLU A 366 7.38 -11.11 -7.18
N GLU A 367 8.41 -10.25 -7.15
CA GLU A 367 9.74 -10.58 -7.67
C GLU A 367 10.35 -11.82 -7.00
N LYS A 368 10.15 -11.98 -5.69
CA LYS A 368 10.75 -13.09 -4.92
C LYS A 368 10.01 -14.41 -5.09
N ASN A 369 8.70 -14.36 -5.25
CA ASN A 369 7.87 -15.55 -5.26
C ASN A 369 7.38 -15.93 -6.68
N GLY A 370 7.76 -15.15 -7.70
CA GLY A 370 7.21 -15.23 -9.06
C GLY A 370 5.86 -14.54 -9.17
N ALA A 371 5.58 -13.96 -10.34
CA ALA A 371 4.24 -13.48 -10.67
C ALA A 371 3.24 -14.64 -10.58
N LEU A 372 2.08 -14.40 -9.98
CA LEU A 372 0.96 -15.33 -10.09
C LEU A 372 0.37 -15.34 -11.51
N ASP A 373 0.79 -14.39 -12.35
CA ASP A 373 0.38 -14.20 -13.73
C ASP A 373 1.38 -14.82 -14.72
N GLU A 374 1.24 -16.12 -14.98
CA GLU A 374 1.64 -16.71 -16.28
C GLU A 374 0.40 -17.25 -17.01
N ALA A 375 -0.56 -16.37 -17.33
CA ALA A 375 -1.53 -16.62 -18.39
C ALA A 375 -2.26 -15.32 -18.80
N ASN A 376 -2.00 -14.84 -20.02
CA ASN A 376 -2.86 -13.87 -20.71
C ASN A 376 -4.31 -14.38 -20.71
N ASN A 377 -5.22 -13.75 -19.96
CA ASN A 377 -6.65 -13.95 -20.17
C ASN A 377 -7.43 -12.64 -19.98
N PRO A 378 -8.11 -12.13 -21.02
CA PRO A 378 -8.84 -10.86 -20.98
C PRO A 378 -10.26 -11.08 -20.43
N GLU A 379 -10.39 -11.55 -19.19
CA GLU A 379 -11.70 -11.61 -18.52
C GLU A 379 -11.84 -10.45 -17.54
N LYS A 380 -13.05 -9.83 -17.55
CA LYS A 380 -13.41 -8.59 -16.85
C LYS A 380 -12.75 -8.48 -15.47
N SER A 381 -11.86 -7.50 -15.33
CA SER A 381 -11.29 -7.12 -14.03
C SER A 381 -12.43 -6.79 -13.08
N CYS A 382 -12.40 -7.38 -11.89
CA CYS A 382 -13.10 -6.81 -10.75
C CYS A 382 -12.59 -5.38 -10.55
N GLY A 383 -13.44 -4.42 -10.20
CA GLY A 383 -12.99 -3.05 -9.94
C GLY A 383 -11.88 -3.06 -8.87
N ASN A 384 -10.86 -2.21 -9.04
CA ASN A 384 -9.88 -1.99 -7.97
C ASN A 384 -10.62 -1.52 -6.71
N PHE A 385 -10.15 -1.92 -5.52
CA PHE A 385 -10.60 -1.27 -4.30
C PHE A 385 -10.23 0.21 -4.39
N PRO A 386 -11.15 1.14 -4.12
CA PRO A 386 -10.91 2.55 -4.28
C PRO A 386 -9.80 2.99 -3.32
N LEU A 387 -8.76 3.62 -3.89
CA LEU A 387 -7.59 4.17 -3.18
C LEU A 387 -8.00 5.18 -2.10
N PHE A 388 -9.10 5.89 -2.36
CA PHE A 388 -9.76 6.81 -1.46
C PHE A 388 -11.22 6.42 -1.43
N GLY A 389 -11.77 6.13 -0.24
CA GLY A 389 -13.21 6.13 -0.07
C GLY A 389 -13.73 7.44 -0.66
N ARG A 390 -14.57 7.35 -1.69
CA ARG A 390 -15.28 8.46 -2.32
C ARG A 390 -15.59 9.52 -1.25
N GLN A 391 -14.87 10.65 -1.30
CA GLN A 391 -14.85 11.81 -0.39
C GLN A 391 -15.48 11.60 1.01
N GLN A 392 -14.74 11.94 2.08
CA GLN A 392 -15.41 12.23 3.37
C GLN A 392 -16.52 13.24 3.13
N ILE A 393 -17.77 12.76 3.11
CA ILE A 393 -18.96 13.59 2.94
C ILE A 393 -18.92 14.60 4.09
N THR A 394 -18.83 15.87 3.75
CA THR A 394 -18.79 16.94 4.75
C THR A 394 -20.08 16.90 5.56
N ARG A 395 -20.05 17.35 6.83
CA ARG A 395 -21.27 17.50 7.65
C ARG A 395 -22.39 18.27 6.93
N HIS A 396 -22.02 19.09 5.95
CA HIS A 396 -22.91 19.92 5.16
C HIS A 396 -23.72 19.12 4.12
N GLU A 397 -23.11 18.13 3.49
CA GLU A 397 -23.77 17.20 2.55
C GLU A 397 -24.65 16.18 3.29
N ALA A 398 -24.21 15.74 4.47
CA ALA A 398 -25.00 14.87 5.36
C ALA A 398 -26.28 15.54 5.91
N ALA A 399 -26.36 16.88 5.86
CA ALA A 399 -27.50 17.64 6.36
C ALA A 399 -28.58 17.91 5.29
N GLN A 400 -28.27 17.74 4.00
CA GLN A 400 -29.21 18.02 2.91
C GLN A 400 -30.17 16.85 2.60
N ASP A 401 -29.72 15.60 2.80
CA ASP A 401 -30.57 14.42 2.62
C ASP A 401 -31.08 13.90 3.97
N GLN A 402 -32.32 14.24 4.31
CA GLN A 402 -32.99 13.63 5.45
C GLN A 402 -33.20 12.12 5.17
N VAL A 403 -32.62 11.29 6.05
CA VAL A 403 -32.76 9.82 6.16
C VAL A 403 -31.80 8.98 5.30
N SER A 404 -30.62 8.75 5.88
CA SER A 404 -29.97 7.42 5.98
C SER A 404 -29.38 6.78 4.72
N LEU A 405 -28.31 7.38 4.19
CA LEU A 405 -27.34 6.68 3.33
C LEU A 405 -26.74 5.43 4.00
N PHE A 406 -26.62 5.40 5.33
CA PHE A 406 -26.22 4.21 6.07
C PHE A 406 -27.31 3.13 6.01
N ALA A 407 -28.59 3.43 6.25
CA ALA A 407 -29.66 2.43 6.15
C ALA A 407 -29.94 2.02 4.70
N ALA A 408 -29.73 2.91 3.70
CA ALA A 408 -29.82 2.56 2.29
C ALA A 408 -28.66 1.65 1.85
N ARG A 409 -27.43 1.89 2.35
CA ARG A 409 -26.25 1.00 2.16
C ARG A 409 -26.43 -0.34 2.88
N VAL A 410 -26.99 -0.34 4.09
CA VAL A 410 -27.35 -1.54 4.86
C VAL A 410 -28.48 -2.32 4.18
N ALA A 411 -29.38 -1.66 3.43
CA ALA A 411 -30.49 -2.32 2.73
C ALA A 411 -30.09 -3.03 1.41
N GLN A 412 -28.94 -2.69 0.82
CA GLN A 412 -28.35 -3.41 -0.34
C GLN A 412 -27.25 -4.40 0.06
N PHE A 413 -26.96 -4.53 1.35
CA PHE A 413 -26.07 -5.54 1.91
C PHE A 413 -26.68 -6.93 1.69
N ASP A 414 -25.92 -7.85 1.10
CA ASP A 414 -26.33 -9.24 1.03
C ASP A 414 -26.58 -9.71 2.47
N ASN A 415 -27.82 -10.03 2.85
CA ASN A 415 -28.20 -10.48 4.21
C ASN A 415 -27.32 -11.65 4.71
N MET A 416 -26.65 -12.33 3.78
CA MET A 416 -25.72 -13.42 4.03
C MET A 416 -24.35 -12.97 4.58
N MET A 417 -23.82 -11.79 4.21
CA MET A 417 -22.49 -11.35 4.66
C MET A 417 -22.44 -10.91 6.12
N GLN A 418 -23.51 -10.28 6.63
CA GLN A 418 -23.63 -9.94 8.06
C GLN A 418 -24.38 -11.02 8.86
N SER A 419 -24.66 -12.16 8.22
CA SER A 419 -25.38 -13.24 8.87
C SER A 419 -24.55 -13.84 9.99
N SER A 420 -24.92 -13.53 11.23
CA SER A 420 -24.31 -14.16 12.40
C SER A 420 -24.51 -15.68 12.38
N TYR A 421 -25.60 -16.18 11.76
CA TYR A 421 -25.78 -17.62 11.54
C TYR A 421 -24.66 -18.20 10.68
N GLU A 422 -24.34 -17.59 9.55
CA GLU A 422 -23.27 -18.06 8.67
C GLU A 422 -21.90 -17.90 9.31
N HIS A 423 -21.67 -16.82 10.06
CA HIS A 423 -20.48 -16.62 10.88
C HIS A 423 -20.25 -17.80 11.85
N PHE A 424 -21.23 -18.08 12.72
CA PHE A 424 -21.10 -19.14 13.72
C PHE A 424 -21.05 -20.53 13.08
N LYS A 425 -21.74 -20.74 11.96
CA LYS A 425 -21.68 -21.99 11.20
C LYS A 425 -20.29 -22.21 10.60
N LEU A 426 -19.71 -21.20 9.94
CA LEU A 426 -18.35 -21.27 9.39
C LEU A 426 -17.33 -21.57 10.48
N LYS A 427 -17.40 -20.83 11.59
CA LYS A 427 -16.50 -21.02 12.74
C LYS A 427 -16.61 -22.44 13.31
N LYS A 428 -17.83 -22.96 13.49
CA LYS A 428 -18.06 -24.34 13.96
C LYS A 428 -17.55 -25.38 12.96
N ASP A 429 -17.82 -25.20 11.67
CA ASP A 429 -17.36 -26.11 10.61
C ASP A 429 -15.82 -26.17 10.61
N LEU A 430 -15.13 -25.04 10.79
CA LEU A 430 -13.68 -24.99 10.89
C LEU A 430 -13.16 -25.70 12.15
N VAL A 431 -13.80 -25.53 13.31
CA VAL A 431 -13.41 -26.25 14.54
C VAL A 431 -13.43 -27.76 14.34
N GLU A 432 -14.51 -28.28 13.74
CA GLU A 432 -14.62 -29.72 13.45
C GLU A 432 -13.63 -30.17 12.37
N HIS A 433 -13.47 -29.36 11.30
CA HIS A 433 -12.51 -29.65 10.22
C HIS A 433 -11.08 -29.77 10.75
N ILE A 434 -10.60 -28.77 11.51
CA ILE A 434 -9.25 -28.77 12.07
C ILE A 434 -9.06 -29.95 13.04
N SER A 435 -10.07 -30.24 13.86
CA SER A 435 -10.02 -31.41 14.76
C SER A 435 -9.87 -32.71 13.98
N SER A 436 -10.64 -32.89 12.89
CA SER A 436 -10.61 -34.12 12.09
C SER A 436 -9.30 -34.37 11.35
N LEU A 437 -8.53 -33.31 11.05
CA LEU A 437 -7.23 -33.42 10.37
C LEU A 437 -6.06 -33.68 11.34
N LYS A 438 -6.28 -33.51 12.65
CA LYS A 438 -5.28 -33.70 13.70
C LYS A 438 -5.43 -35.03 14.46
N GLU A 439 -6.55 -35.71 14.29
CA GLU A 439 -6.79 -37.10 14.72
C GLU A 439 -6.05 -38.07 13.79
#